data_AF-A0A0G4MVQ2-F1
#
_entry.id   AF-A0A0G4MVQ2-F1
#
_cell.length_a   1.000
_cell.length_b   1.000
_cell.length_c   1.000
_cell.angle_alpha   90.00
_cell.angle_beta   90.00
_cell.angle_gamma   90.00
#
_symmetry.space_group_name_H-M   'P 1'
#
loop_
_entity.id
_entity.type
_entity.pdbx_description
1 polymer ?
#
loop_
_entity_poly.entity_id
_entity_poly.type
_entity_poly.pdbx_seq_one_letter_code
_entity_poly.pdbx_strand_id
1 'polypeptide(L)' 'KFQGKHGPMHAKYTAEVGKPDHVGVVAEWDGTKKKVRAWEQGRENKKVKMESFKLDDLRSGEVKVWRVMPRSWVGWT' A
#
# COMPACT_ATOMS: atom_id res chain seq x y z
N LYS A 1 6.73 -6.97 -5.94
CA LYS A 1 5.82 -7.94 -5.28
C LYS A 1 5.98 -7.90 -3.76
N PHE A 2 4.88 -7.98 -3.01
CA PHE A 2 4.91 -8.17 -1.55
C PHE A 2 4.84 -9.66 -1.23
N GLN A 3 5.73 -10.15 -0.38
CA GLN A 3 5.76 -11.55 0.05
C GLN A 3 6.19 -11.65 1.50
N GLY A 4 5.27 -12.14 2.32
CA GLY A 4 5.46 -12.21 3.77
C GLY A 4 4.60 -13.29 4.41
N LYS A 5 4.42 -13.16 5.71
CA LYS A 5 3.59 -14.03 6.54
C LYS A 5 2.54 -13.19 7.24
N HIS A 6 1.28 -13.60 7.21
CA HIS A 6 0.16 -12.90 7.83
C HIS A 6 -0.53 -13.76 8.90
N GLY A 7 -1.08 -13.09 9.92
CA GLY A 7 -1.85 -13.71 10.99
C GLY A 7 -1.02 -14.53 12.00
N PRO A 8 -1.67 -15.01 13.08
CA PRO A 8 -1.02 -15.79 14.13
C PRO A 8 -0.50 -17.16 13.65
N MET A 9 -1.03 -17.70 12.56
CA MET A 9 -0.56 -18.95 11.95
C MET A 9 0.56 -18.76 10.93
N HIS A 10 1.11 -17.54 10.77
CA HIS A 10 2.19 -17.27 9.82
C HIS A 10 1.88 -17.71 8.36
N ALA A 11 0.62 -17.59 7.95
CA ALA A 11 0.21 -17.97 6.60
C ALA A 11 0.99 -17.15 5.57
N LYS A 12 1.68 -17.83 4.65
CA LYS A 12 2.43 -17.17 3.59
C LYS A 12 1.45 -16.45 2.66
N TYR A 13 1.81 -15.23 2.26
CA TYR A 13 1.06 -14.51 1.23
C TYR A 13 2.01 -13.98 0.16
N THR A 14 1.47 -13.83 -1.05
CA THR A 14 2.13 -13.13 -2.15
C THR A 14 1.09 -12.20 -2.76
N ALA A 15 1.45 -10.93 -2.93
CA ALA A 15 0.65 -9.95 -3.63
C ALA A 15 1.48 -9.32 -4.75
N GLU A 16 1.00 -9.47 -5.98
CA GLU A 16 1.59 -8.83 -7.15
C GLU A 16 1.22 -7.34 -7.18
N VAL A 17 2.24 -6.50 -7.31
CA VAL A 17 2.12 -5.03 -7.28
C VAL A 17 3.01 -4.41 -8.35
N GLY A 18 2.58 -3.25 -8.88
CA GLY A 18 3.34 -2.45 -9.86
C GLY A 18 3.11 -2.79 -11.32
N LYS A 19 2.24 -3.75 -11.66
CA LYS A 19 1.80 -4.03 -13.05
C LYS A 19 0.30 -4.41 -13.10
N PRO A 20 -0.59 -3.57 -13.65
CA PRO A 20 -0.36 -2.13 -13.89
C PRO A 20 -0.04 -1.39 -12.59
N ASP A 21 0.41 -0.14 -12.71
CA ASP A 21 0.58 0.72 -11.54
C ASP A 21 -0.70 0.71 -10.69
N HIS A 22 -0.51 0.61 -9.38
CA HIS A 22 -1.61 0.49 -8.44
C HIS A 22 -1.47 1.54 -7.34
N VAL A 23 -2.58 2.18 -7.02
CA VAL A 23 -2.64 3.25 -6.01
C VAL A 23 -3.69 2.91 -4.97
N GLY A 24 -3.43 3.33 -3.73
CA GLY A 24 -4.37 3.22 -2.62
C GLY A 24 -4.34 4.49 -1.78
N VAL A 25 -5.43 4.74 -1.08
CA VAL A 25 -5.54 5.85 -0.13
C VAL A 25 -5.10 5.35 1.23
N VAL A 26 -4.05 5.96 1.79
CA VAL A 26 -3.56 5.62 3.13
C VAL A 26 -4.64 5.95 4.16
N ALA A 27 -5.07 4.94 4.91
CA ALA A 27 -5.98 5.07 6.04
C ALA A 27 -5.22 5.20 7.37
N GLU A 28 -4.11 4.47 7.50
CA GLU A 28 -3.32 4.40 8.73
C GLU A 28 -1.85 4.15 8.40
N TRP A 29 -0.96 4.74 9.19
CA TRP A 29 0.48 4.48 9.16
C TRP A 29 0.97 4.11 10.56
N ASP A 30 1.53 2.91 10.69
CA ASP A 30 2.28 2.47 11.88
C ASP A 30 3.77 2.54 11.56
N GLY A 31 4.42 3.61 12.00
CA GLY A 31 5.85 3.84 11.76
C GLY A 31 6.76 2.83 12.46
N THR A 32 6.34 2.29 13.60
CA THR A 32 7.10 1.29 14.36
C THR A 32 7.14 -0.03 13.61
N LYS A 33 6.00 -0.46 13.04
CA LYS A 33 5.91 -1.70 12.25
C LYS A 33 6.25 -1.50 10.77
N LYS A 34 6.60 -0.27 10.35
CA LYS A 34 6.72 0.14 8.94
C LYS A 34 5.57 -0.41 8.11
N LYS A 35 4.34 -0.22 8.59
CA LYS A 35 3.14 -0.83 8.04
C LYS A 35 2.16 0.25 7.59
N VAL A 36 1.75 0.19 6.33
CA VAL A 36 0.68 1.02 5.77
C VAL A 36 -0.61 0.21 5.75
N ARG A 37 -1.71 0.82 6.16
CA ARG A 37 -3.06 0.33 5.88
C ARG A 37 -3.70 1.25 4.87
N ALA A 38 -4.16 0.70 3.74
CA ALA A 38 -4.67 1.50 2.64
C ALA A 38 -5.99 0.94 2.12
N TRP A 39 -6.89 1.86 1.74
CA TRP A 39 -8.03 1.55 0.90
C TRP A 39 -7.54 1.44 -0.55
N GLU A 40 -7.71 0.27 -1.16
CA GLU A 40 -7.33 0.03 -2.54
C GLU A 40 -8.47 -0.62 -3.32
N GLN A 41 -8.47 -0.46 -4.64
CA GLN A 41 -9.36 -1.21 -5.51
C GLN A 41 -8.88 -2.67 -5.56
N GLY A 42 -9.77 -3.61 -5.26
CA GLY A 42 -9.45 -5.04 -5.28
C GLY A 42 -8.87 -5.47 -6.61
N ARG A 43 -7.70 -6.11 -6.57
CA ARG A 43 -6.92 -6.49 -7.76
C ARG A 43 -7.60 -7.58 -8.59
N GLU A 44 -8.34 -8.48 -7.96
CA GLU A 44 -9.04 -9.59 -8.62
C GLU A 44 -10.48 -9.25 -9.01
N ASN A 45 -11.23 -8.52 -8.17
CA ASN A 45 -12.68 -8.32 -8.32
C ASN A 45 -13.14 -6.85 -8.29
N LYS A 46 -12.22 -5.88 -8.43
CA LYS A 46 -12.46 -4.43 -8.44
C LYS A 46 -13.23 -3.85 -7.24
N LYS A 47 -13.58 -4.66 -6.23
CA LYS A 47 -14.25 -4.22 -5.03
C LYS A 47 -13.26 -3.50 -4.12
N VAL A 48 -13.64 -2.32 -3.62
CA VAL A 48 -12.80 -1.58 -2.67
C VAL A 48 -12.62 -2.42 -1.40
N LYS A 49 -11.37 -2.54 -0.96
CA LYS A 49 -10.99 -3.26 0.25
C LYS A 49 -9.89 -2.50 0.98
N MET A 50 -9.77 -2.79 2.26
CA MET A 50 -8.73 -2.23 3.10
C MET A 50 -7.67 -3.29 3.34
N GLU A 51 -6.46 -3.02 2.87
CA GLU A 51 -5.34 -3.95 2.91
C GLU A 51 -4.20 -3.43 3.77
N SER A 52 -3.40 -4.37 4.27
CA SER A 52 -2.28 -4.12 5.17
C SER A 52 -0.97 -4.51 4.51
N PHE A 53 -0.06 -3.56 4.35
CA PHE A 53 1.24 -3.75 3.72
C PHE A 53 2.35 -3.44 4.71
N LYS A 54 3.18 -4.43 5.04
CA LYS A 54 4.47 -4.17 5.70
C LYS A 54 5.50 -3.86 4.62
N LEU A 55 6.17 -2.73 4.73
CA LEU A 55 7.13 -2.30 3.72
C LEU A 55 8.30 -3.29 3.55
N ASP A 56 8.72 -3.93 4.65
CA ASP A 56 9.78 -4.94 4.63
C ASP A 56 9.38 -6.24 3.89
N ASP A 57 8.09 -6.46 3.63
CA ASP A 57 7.63 -7.60 2.81
C ASP A 57 7.79 -7.32 1.30
N LEU A 58 8.14 -6.09 0.90
CA LEU A 58 8.41 -5.75 -0.50
C LEU A 58 9.75 -6.35 -0.95
N ARG A 59 9.71 -7.28 -1.90
CA ARG A 59 10.93 -7.96 -2.38
C ARG A 59 11.67 -7.21 -3.48
N SER A 60 10.95 -6.36 -4.22
CA SER A 60 11.50 -5.59 -5.33
C SER A 60 10.59 -4.42 -5.66
N GLY A 61 11.19 -3.33 -6.15
CA GLY A 61 10.51 -2.08 -6.48
C GLY A 61 10.62 -1.04 -5.36
N GLU A 62 9.81 0.00 -5.45
CA GLU A 62 9.78 1.11 -4.50
C GLU A 62 8.34 1.40 -4.09
N VAL A 63 8.12 1.71 -2.81
CA VAL A 63 6.85 2.23 -2.31
C VAL A 63 7.03 3.71 -2.04
N LYS A 64 6.23 4.54 -2.71
CA LYS A 64 6.19 5.98 -2.48
C LYS A 64 4.86 6.36 -1.87
N VAL A 65 4.91 7.02 -0.72
CA VAL A 65 3.73 7.57 -0.03
C VAL A 65 3.78 9.09 -0.16
N TRP A 66 2.71 9.67 -0.67
CA TRP A 66 2.62 11.10 -0.92
C TRP A 66 1.42 11.68 -0.20
N ARG A 67 1.55 12.91 0.27
CA ARG A 67 0.42 13.71 0.72
C ARG A 67 -0.08 14.52 -0.47
N VAL A 68 -1.37 14.39 -0.80
CA VAL A 68 -2.00 15.20 -1.85
C VAL A 68 -2.22 16.61 -1.31
N MET A 69 -1.65 17.59 -1.99
CA MET A 69 -1.76 19.01 -1.63
C MET A 69 -2.50 19.77 -2.74
N PRO A 70 -3.30 20.79 -2.41
CA PRO A 70 -3.85 21.67 -3.43
C PRO A 70 -2.71 22.39 -4.17
N ARG A 71 -2.92 22.73 -5.45
CA ARG A 71 -1.94 23.48 -6.26
C ARG A 71 -1.53 24.81 -5.63
N SER A 72 -2.46 25.45 -4.91
CA SER A 72 -2.21 26.68 -4.16
C SER A 72 -1.14 26.54 -3.08
N TRP A 73 -0.91 25.33 -2.54
CA TRP A 73 0.14 25.07 -1.54
C TRP A 73 1.53 25.40 -2.08
N VAL A 74 1.77 25.20 -3.37
CA VAL A 74 3.05 25.47 -4.05
C VAL A 74 2.99 26.74 -4.91
N GLY A 75 1.99 27.59 -4.70
CA GLY A 75 1.85 28.87 -5.42
C GLY A 75 1.43 28.72 -6.90
N TRP A 76 0.95 27.55 -7.31
CA TRP A 76 0.47 27.33 -8.67
C TRP A 76 -1.01 27.72 -8.75
N THR A 77 -1.32 28.74 -9.53
CA THR A 77 -2.68 29.06 -10.00
C THR A 77 -3.05 28.22 -11.22
#